data_AF-A0A7J7DFT8-F1
#
_entry.id   AF-A0A7J7DFT8-F1
#
_cell.length_a   1.000
_cell.length_b   1.000
_cell.length_c   1.000
_cell.angle_alpha   90.00
_cell.angle_beta   90.00
_cell.angle_gamma   90.00
#
_symmetry.space_group_name_H-M   'P 1'
#
loop_
_entity.id
_entity.type
_entity.pdbx_description
1 polymer ?
#
loop_
_entity_poly.entity_id
_entity_poly.type
_entity_poly.pdbx_seq_one_letter_code
_entity_poly.pdbx_strand_id
1 'polypeptide(L)'
;MLKALFTDNINKHKLQDTLYLDDIEERENGGTPPIIQIIRAALTFWVKDYVGHEVIEKQEHIYIERALKRLLPNKNIWILGNTSAKRQAILSFLVYSTSNTSSNGESNGCSVNSRDKSEEGLYLWRETGNNRGKPLHGPFVAALLSDLFGIQARGGCACAGPYGHRLLDVDDTISLNIRSAVKKGYLGIKPGWARVSFPYYMSNEEFEFVLNALEFIATYAQRFLTLYHFNLKTGNWKLKKRAYKDLVAPLAGAFEIIGVEQGNSRKPAKTNHSEIIEKNSLYIKTAKQIANLLPKFPPQRRLPEDIDPDILLFRV
;
A
#
# COMPACT_ATOMS: atom_id res chain seq x y z
N MET A 1 -11.09 -19.92 -27.34
CA MET A 1 -11.53 -19.88 -28.75
C MET A 1 -10.66 -20.88 -29.45
N LEU A 2 -11.15 -22.11 -29.65
CA LEU A 2 -10.35 -23.23 -30.16
C LEU A 2 -10.06 -23.03 -31.65
N LYS A 3 -8.81 -23.24 -32.06
CA LYS A 3 -8.35 -23.15 -33.46
C LYS A 3 -8.93 -24.32 -34.25
N ALA A 4 -9.96 -24.06 -35.06
CA ALA A 4 -10.49 -25.02 -36.02
C ALA A 4 -9.68 -24.94 -37.32
N LEU A 5 -9.42 -26.09 -37.94
CA LEU A 5 -8.87 -26.14 -39.29
C LEU A 5 -9.91 -25.54 -40.24
N PHE A 6 -9.68 -24.32 -40.73
CA PHE A 6 -10.43 -23.81 -41.88
C PHE A 6 -9.87 -24.51 -43.12
N THR A 7 -10.45 -25.65 -43.48
CA THR A 7 -10.40 -26.11 -44.86
C THR A 7 -11.17 -25.10 -45.70
N ASP A 8 -10.50 -24.49 -46.68
CA ASP A 8 -11.12 -23.57 -47.62
C ASP A 8 -12.39 -24.21 -48.21
N ASN A 9 -13.51 -23.53 -48.02
CA ASN A 9 -14.89 -23.98 -48.16
C ASN A 9 -15.41 -24.89 -47.03
N ILE A 10 -16.41 -24.42 -46.27
CA ILE A 10 -17.73 -25.07 -46.06
C ILE A 10 -18.42 -24.52 -44.80
N ASN A 11 -19.70 -24.17 -45.00
CA ASN A 11 -20.83 -24.01 -44.07
C ASN A 11 -20.58 -23.72 -42.58
N LYS A 12 -21.08 -22.56 -42.17
CA LYS A 12 -21.37 -22.26 -40.76
C LYS A 12 -22.45 -23.24 -40.24
N HIS A 13 -22.20 -23.86 -39.08
CA HIS A 13 -23.19 -24.42 -38.14
C HIS A 13 -23.53 -25.94 -38.16
N LYS A 14 -22.56 -26.85 -38.29
CA LYS A 14 -22.72 -28.22 -37.75
C LYS A 14 -21.50 -28.67 -36.94
N LEU A 15 -21.74 -29.14 -35.71
CA LEU A 15 -20.69 -29.61 -34.79
C LEU A 15 -19.89 -30.80 -35.36
N GLN A 16 -20.47 -31.55 -36.31
CA GLN A 16 -19.84 -32.70 -36.95
C GLN A 16 -18.80 -32.34 -38.01
N ASP A 17 -18.78 -31.08 -38.48
CA ASP A 17 -17.89 -30.62 -39.55
C ASP A 17 -16.71 -29.78 -39.02
N THR A 18 -16.57 -29.66 -37.69
CA THR A 18 -15.50 -28.88 -37.06
C THR A 18 -14.31 -29.79 -36.73
N LEU A 19 -13.27 -29.73 -37.55
CA LEU A 19 -11.99 -30.37 -37.29
C LEU A 19 -11.14 -29.49 -36.36
N TYR A 20 -10.79 -30.03 -35.20
CA TYR A 20 -9.80 -29.44 -34.31
C TYR A 20 -8.43 -30.01 -34.64
N LEU A 21 -7.39 -29.20 -34.44
CA LEU A 21 -6.02 -29.71 -34.42
C LEU A 21 -5.88 -30.72 -33.28
N ASP A 22 -5.16 -31.82 -33.50
CA ASP A 22 -4.90 -32.82 -32.45
C ASP A 22 -3.88 -32.31 -31.41
N ASP A 23 -2.99 -31.42 -31.84
CA ASP A 23 -1.98 -30.79 -30.97
C ASP A 23 -2.63 -29.76 -30.04
N ILE A 24 -2.56 -30.02 -28.73
CA ILE A 24 -3.17 -29.19 -27.68
C ILE A 24 -2.53 -27.79 -27.64
N GLU A 25 -1.22 -27.67 -27.89
CA GLU A 25 -0.51 -26.40 -27.82
C GLU A 25 -0.92 -25.49 -28.98
N GLU A 26 -1.05 -26.04 -30.19
CA GLU A 26 -1.53 -25.30 -31.36
C GLU A 26 -3.00 -24.87 -31.23
N ARG A 27 -3.84 -25.65 -30.55
CA ARG A 27 -5.25 -25.29 -30.29
C ARG A 27 -5.39 -24.07 -29.38
N GLU A 28 -4.50 -23.95 -28.40
CA GLU A 28 -4.48 -22.85 -27.43
C GLU A 28 -3.73 -21.63 -27.97
N ASN A 29 -2.95 -21.80 -29.04
CA ASN A 29 -2.21 -20.72 -29.67
C ASN A 29 -3.12 -19.83 -30.54
N GLY A 30 -3.52 -18.69 -29.99
CA GLY A 30 -4.37 -17.72 -30.68
C GLY A 30 -3.65 -17.03 -31.85
N GLY A 31 -4.19 -17.17 -33.06
CA GLY A 31 -3.79 -16.38 -34.24
C GLY A 31 -2.28 -16.17 -34.39
N THR A 32 -1.86 -14.91 -34.56
CA THR A 32 -0.45 -14.53 -34.53
C THR A 32 0.05 -14.54 -33.07
N PRO A 33 0.97 -15.45 -32.69
CA PRO A 33 1.46 -15.51 -31.32
C PRO A 33 2.25 -14.25 -30.94
N PRO A 34 2.24 -13.86 -29.65
CA PRO A 34 3.04 -12.75 -29.15
C PRO A 34 4.51 -13.17 -28.98
N ILE A 35 5.22 -13.37 -30.11
CA ILE A 35 6.56 -13.97 -30.18
C ILE A 35 7.55 -13.28 -29.22
N ILE A 36 7.59 -11.95 -29.22
CA ILE A 36 8.52 -11.18 -28.37
C ILE A 36 8.20 -11.38 -26.88
N GLN A 37 6.93 -11.47 -26.51
CA GLN A 37 6.50 -11.72 -25.13
C GLN A 37 6.88 -13.13 -24.68
N ILE A 38 6.76 -14.12 -25.56
CA ILE A 38 7.19 -15.51 -25.31
C ILE A 38 8.70 -15.56 -25.07
N ILE A 39 9.49 -14.92 -25.94
CA ILE A 39 10.95 -14.84 -25.78
C ILE A 39 11.32 -14.19 -24.44
N ARG A 40 10.67 -13.06 -24.08
CA ARG A 40 10.91 -12.39 -22.78
C ARG A 40 10.53 -13.27 -21.59
N ALA A 41 9.44 -14.02 -21.67
CA ALA A 41 9.04 -14.96 -20.63
C ALA A 41 10.07 -16.08 -20.47
N ALA A 42 10.50 -16.70 -21.57
CA ALA A 42 11.52 -17.75 -21.57
C ALA A 42 12.85 -17.26 -20.96
N LEU A 43 13.33 -16.08 -21.36
CA LEU A 43 14.53 -15.47 -20.78
C LEU A 43 14.36 -15.19 -19.27
N THR A 44 13.17 -14.80 -18.83
CA THR A 44 12.87 -14.57 -17.41
C THR A 44 12.99 -15.88 -16.60
N PHE A 45 12.49 -16.99 -17.15
CA PHE A 45 12.65 -18.31 -16.54
C PHE A 45 14.12 -18.71 -16.46
N TRP A 46 14.90 -18.50 -17.53
CA TRP A 46 16.33 -18.78 -17.52
C TRP A 46 17.09 -17.98 -16.47
N VAL A 47 16.81 -16.67 -16.33
CA VAL A 47 17.42 -15.85 -15.28
C VAL A 47 17.03 -16.35 -13.89
N LYS A 48 15.75 -16.67 -13.66
CA LYS A 48 15.28 -17.22 -12.39
C LYS A 48 16.00 -18.53 -12.05
N ASP A 49 16.13 -19.43 -13.01
CA ASP A 49 16.75 -20.74 -12.79
C ASP A 49 18.27 -20.62 -12.61
N TYR A 50 18.91 -19.66 -13.30
CA TYR A 50 20.32 -19.33 -13.10
C TYR A 50 20.59 -18.77 -11.69
N VAL A 51 19.73 -17.88 -11.17
CA VAL A 51 19.84 -17.38 -9.79
C VAL A 51 19.60 -18.51 -8.78
N GLY A 52 18.65 -19.40 -9.07
CA GLY A 52 18.33 -20.56 -8.26
C GLY A 52 17.25 -20.28 -7.22
N HIS A 53 16.36 -21.26 -7.05
CA HIS A 53 15.20 -21.17 -6.16
C HIS A 53 15.57 -20.96 -4.69
N GLU A 54 16.59 -21.66 -4.20
CA GLU A 54 17.04 -21.58 -2.81
C GLU A 54 17.61 -20.20 -2.46
N VAL A 55 18.32 -19.57 -3.40
CA VAL A 55 18.88 -18.23 -3.24
C VAL A 55 17.76 -17.19 -3.16
N ILE A 56 16.78 -17.28 -4.07
CA ILE A 56 15.59 -16.41 -4.08
C ILE A 56 14.83 -16.54 -2.76
N GLU A 57 14.51 -17.77 -2.37
CA GLU A 57 13.75 -18.05 -1.14
C GLU A 57 14.50 -17.54 0.10
N LYS A 58 15.81 -17.78 0.19
CA LYS A 58 16.65 -17.30 1.29
C LYS A 58 16.63 -15.78 1.38
N GLN A 59 16.77 -15.08 0.25
CA GLN A 59 16.81 -13.62 0.23
C GLN A 59 15.46 -13.01 0.61
N GLU A 60 14.36 -13.54 0.07
CA GLU A 60 13.00 -13.12 0.43
C GLU A 60 12.71 -13.37 1.92
N HIS A 61 13.18 -14.51 2.45
CA HIS A 61 13.05 -14.83 3.86
C HIS A 61 13.84 -13.85 4.75
N ILE A 62 15.05 -13.46 4.36
CA ILE A 62 15.84 -12.43 5.08
C ILE A 62 15.07 -11.11 5.14
N TYR A 63 14.47 -10.66 4.04
CA TYR A 63 13.71 -9.41 4.02
C TYR A 63 12.47 -9.46 4.90
N ILE A 64 11.69 -10.54 4.83
CA ILE A 64 10.46 -10.60 5.61
C ILE A 64 10.73 -10.69 7.11
N GLU A 65 11.74 -11.47 7.54
CA GLU A 65 12.13 -11.57 8.94
C GLU A 65 12.63 -10.22 9.49
N ARG A 66 13.48 -9.51 8.75
CA ARG A 66 13.93 -8.16 9.11
C ARG A 66 12.77 -7.17 9.22
N ALA A 67 11.83 -7.21 8.28
CA ALA A 67 10.69 -6.32 8.26
C ALA A 67 9.72 -6.61 9.43
N LEU A 68 9.43 -7.89 9.71
CA LEU A 68 8.62 -8.30 10.86
C LEU A 68 9.28 -7.86 12.18
N LYS A 69 10.57 -8.14 12.36
CA LYS A 69 11.33 -7.74 13.56
C LYS A 69 11.24 -6.24 13.83
N ARG A 70 11.28 -5.41 12.78
CA ARG A 70 11.24 -3.95 12.90
C ARG A 70 9.83 -3.39 13.11
N LEU A 71 8.83 -3.94 12.42
CA LEU A 71 7.49 -3.36 12.39
C LEU A 71 6.54 -3.92 13.46
N LEU A 72 6.74 -5.15 13.95
CA LEU A 72 5.88 -5.75 14.98
C LEU A 72 5.80 -4.94 16.28
N PRO A 73 6.88 -4.31 16.78
CA PRO A 73 6.81 -3.47 17.98
C PRO A 73 5.99 -2.18 17.79
N ASN A 74 5.69 -1.77 16.55
CA ASN A 74 5.01 -0.52 16.26
C ASN A 74 3.50 -0.63 16.53
N LYS A 75 3.01 0.04 17.58
CA LYS A 75 1.60 0.00 18.00
C LYS A 75 0.60 0.54 16.97
N ASN A 76 1.05 1.39 16.04
CA ASN A 76 0.21 1.99 15.02
C ASN A 76 0.16 1.17 13.73
N ILE A 77 0.97 0.12 13.62
CA ILE A 77 0.92 -0.85 12.52
C ILE A 77 0.34 -2.14 13.06
N TRP A 78 -0.58 -2.75 12.32
CA TRP A 78 -0.93 -4.15 12.53
C TRP A 78 -0.58 -4.95 11.30
N ILE A 79 0.32 -5.91 11.46
CA ILE A 79 0.65 -6.87 10.41
C ILE A 79 -0.40 -7.99 10.44
N LEU A 80 -1.03 -8.22 9.29
CA LEU A 80 -2.11 -9.18 9.13
C LEU A 80 -1.59 -10.60 8.81
N GLY A 81 -2.35 -11.58 9.27
CA GLY A 81 -2.06 -13.00 9.12
C GLY A 81 -1.09 -13.52 10.19
N ASN A 82 -0.70 -14.79 10.06
CA ASN A 82 0.25 -15.40 10.98
C ASN A 82 1.66 -14.80 10.76
N THR A 83 2.27 -14.33 11.85
CA THR A 83 3.60 -13.70 11.86
C THR A 83 4.72 -14.66 12.26
N SER A 84 4.39 -15.88 12.68
CA SER A 84 5.35 -16.93 13.06
C SER A 84 5.51 -18.01 11.98
N ALA A 85 4.53 -18.14 11.08
CA ALA A 85 4.59 -19.11 9.99
C ALA A 85 5.49 -18.62 8.83
N LYS A 86 6.15 -19.57 8.16
CA LYS A 86 6.89 -19.30 6.92
C LYS A 86 5.95 -18.65 5.89
N ARG A 87 6.41 -17.54 5.30
CA ARG A 87 5.60 -16.73 4.38
C ARG A 87 6.46 -16.14 3.27
N GLN A 88 5.80 -15.83 2.16
CA GLN A 88 6.37 -15.01 1.09
C GLN A 88 6.72 -13.62 1.61
N ALA A 89 7.67 -12.93 0.96
CA ALA A 89 8.11 -11.59 1.31
C ALA A 89 7.08 -10.49 0.96
N ILE A 90 5.83 -10.71 1.36
CA ILE A 90 4.69 -9.83 1.17
C ILE A 90 4.13 -9.48 2.55
N LEU A 91 4.12 -8.20 2.87
CA LEU A 91 3.49 -7.67 4.08
C LEU A 91 2.09 -7.16 3.75
N SER A 92 1.10 -7.69 4.46
CA SER A 92 -0.25 -7.14 4.53
C SER A 92 -0.40 -6.43 5.87
N PHE A 93 -0.82 -5.16 5.86
CA PHE A 93 -0.85 -4.37 7.09
C PHE A 93 -1.94 -3.30 7.10
N LEU A 94 -2.34 -2.95 8.32
CA LEU A 94 -3.18 -1.80 8.63
C LEU A 94 -2.36 -0.74 9.34
N VAL A 95 -2.63 0.53 9.04
CA VAL A 95 -2.10 1.67 9.77
C VAL A 95 -3.22 2.30 10.55
N TYR A 96 -3.01 2.61 11.82
CA TYR A 96 -4.04 3.12 12.69
C TYR A 96 -3.94 4.62 12.91
N SER A 97 -5.10 5.27 12.92
CA SER A 97 -5.19 6.64 13.42
C SER A 97 -5.05 6.67 14.93
N THR A 98 -4.68 7.82 15.47
CA THR A 98 -4.53 8.06 16.90
C THR A 98 -5.33 9.28 17.33
N SER A 99 -5.69 9.33 18.62
CA SER A 99 -6.34 10.47 19.25
C SER A 99 -5.82 10.69 20.66
N ASN A 100 -5.94 11.93 21.14
CA ASN A 100 -5.73 12.27 22.55
C ASN A 100 -7.10 12.39 23.21
N THR A 101 -7.42 11.52 24.15
CA THR A 101 -8.50 11.78 25.11
C THR A 101 -7.87 12.35 26.36
N SER A 102 -8.28 13.55 26.77
CA SER A 102 -8.05 14.01 28.14
C SER A 102 -8.82 13.07 29.07
N SER A 103 -8.10 12.26 29.83
CA SER A 103 -8.65 11.63 31.02
C SER A 103 -9.09 12.74 31.96
N ASN A 104 -10.41 12.98 32.05
CA ASN A 104 -10.99 13.72 33.17
C ASN A 104 -10.69 12.93 34.45
N GLY A 105 -9.82 13.46 35.31
CA GLY A 105 -9.49 12.83 36.58
C GLY A 105 -8.25 13.44 37.23
N GLU A 106 -8.49 14.46 38.05
CA GLU A 106 -7.71 14.88 39.23
C GLU A 106 -6.23 15.22 39.07
N SER A 107 -5.97 16.52 39.20
CA SER A 107 -4.71 17.06 39.72
C SER A 107 -4.37 16.43 41.07
N ASN A 108 -3.29 15.66 41.12
CA ASN A 108 -2.45 15.59 42.30
C ASN A 108 -0.99 15.47 41.86
N GLY A 109 -0.21 16.47 42.21
CA GLY A 109 1.19 16.56 41.85
C GLY A 109 2.05 15.54 42.59
N CYS A 110 3.16 15.15 41.96
CA CYS A 110 4.38 14.87 42.69
C CYS A 110 5.59 15.03 41.78
N SER A 111 6.55 15.82 42.26
CA SER A 111 7.90 15.99 41.73
C SER A 111 8.74 14.76 42.09
N VAL A 112 9.43 14.15 41.12
CA VAL A 112 10.64 13.34 41.39
C VAL A 112 11.64 13.50 40.24
N ASN A 113 12.87 13.82 40.62
CA ASN A 113 14.06 13.96 39.79
C ASN A 113 14.62 12.61 39.29
N SER A 114 15.51 12.72 38.30
CA SER A 114 16.69 11.89 37.99
C SER A 114 16.63 10.86 36.84
N ARG A 115 17.33 11.27 35.77
CA ARG A 115 18.39 10.56 35.03
C ARG A 115 18.19 9.09 34.64
N ASP A 116 18.04 8.94 33.32
CA ASP A 116 18.85 8.09 32.42
C ASP A 116 18.05 7.10 31.55
N LYS A 117 18.36 7.11 30.24
CA LYS A 117 17.94 6.23 29.14
C LYS A 117 16.46 6.16 28.73
N SER A 118 16.05 7.03 27.78
CA SER A 118 15.34 6.69 26.53
C SER A 118 14.67 7.94 25.90
N GLU A 119 15.45 8.85 25.32
CA GLU A 119 14.90 10.12 24.81
C GLU A 119 14.07 9.95 23.51
N GLU A 120 14.32 8.95 22.66
CA GLU A 120 13.54 8.74 21.42
C GLU A 120 12.09 8.29 21.65
N GLY A 121 11.82 7.51 22.70
CA GLY A 121 10.46 7.08 23.07
C GLY A 121 9.60 8.24 23.57
N LEU A 122 10.21 9.31 24.08
CA LEU A 122 9.54 10.47 24.67
C LEU A 122 9.21 11.58 23.65
N TYR A 123 9.64 11.45 22.39
CA TYR A 123 9.23 12.36 21.32
C TYR A 123 8.11 11.78 20.45
N LEU A 124 8.03 10.45 20.29
CA LEU A 124 7.07 9.83 19.40
C LEU A 124 5.61 9.98 19.88
N TRP A 125 5.33 9.90 21.19
CA TRP A 125 3.98 10.13 21.76
C TRP A 125 3.47 11.57 21.60
N ARG A 126 4.35 12.55 21.31
CA ARG A 126 3.88 13.90 20.94
C ARG A 126 3.39 13.97 19.50
N GLU A 127 3.82 13.03 18.66
CA GLU A 127 3.43 12.95 17.26
C GLU A 127 2.25 12.01 17.04
N THR A 128 2.15 10.96 17.86
CA THR A 128 1.08 9.94 17.86
C THR A 128 0.29 10.02 19.15
N GLY A 129 -1.03 10.12 19.07
CA GLY A 129 -1.86 10.24 20.26
C GLY A 129 -1.85 8.99 21.15
N ASN A 130 -2.35 9.13 22.39
CA ASN A 130 -2.29 8.06 23.40
C ASN A 130 -3.22 6.88 23.11
N ASN A 131 -4.27 7.09 22.31
CA ASN A 131 -5.27 6.06 22.01
C ASN A 131 -5.31 5.73 20.52
N ARG A 132 -5.51 4.44 20.23
CA ARG A 132 -5.66 3.89 18.89
C ARG A 132 -7.11 4.04 18.43
N GLY A 133 -7.31 4.71 17.31
CA GLY A 133 -8.62 4.89 16.67
C GLY A 133 -8.93 3.83 15.63
N LYS A 134 -9.78 4.14 14.64
CA LYS A 134 -10.03 3.28 13.47
C LYS A 134 -8.78 3.22 12.55
N PRO A 135 -8.55 2.10 11.84
CA PRO A 135 -7.49 2.01 10.83
C PRO A 135 -7.72 3.01 9.70
N LEU A 136 -6.66 3.41 9.02
CA LEU A 136 -6.71 4.18 7.78
C LEU A 136 -7.11 3.25 6.63
N HIS A 137 -7.83 3.80 5.64
CA HIS A 137 -8.26 3.03 4.48
C HIS A 137 -7.07 2.50 3.67
N GLY A 138 -7.05 1.20 3.32
CA GLY A 138 -5.93 0.59 2.59
C GLY A 138 -5.54 1.32 1.30
N PRO A 139 -6.51 1.64 0.40
CA PRO A 139 -6.26 2.48 -0.77
C PRO A 139 -5.73 3.89 -0.47
N PHE A 140 -6.06 4.49 0.67
CA PHE A 140 -5.46 5.77 1.07
C PHE A 140 -3.98 5.60 1.40
N VAL A 141 -3.65 4.59 2.20
CA VAL A 141 -2.26 4.27 2.55
C VAL A 141 -1.43 4.00 1.29
N ALA A 142 -1.98 3.24 0.33
CA ALA A 142 -1.31 2.97 -0.93
C ALA A 142 -1.11 4.23 -1.78
N ALA A 143 -2.11 5.10 -1.87
CA ALA A 143 -1.99 6.38 -2.57
C ALA A 143 -0.92 7.27 -1.93
N LEU A 144 -0.89 7.34 -0.59
CA LEU A 144 0.07 8.15 0.14
C LEU A 144 1.51 7.68 -0.03
N LEU A 145 1.74 6.35 0.00
CA LEU A 145 3.06 5.76 -0.27
C LEU A 145 3.55 6.09 -1.69
N SER A 146 2.65 6.04 -2.68
CA SER A 146 2.95 6.40 -4.06
C SER A 146 3.27 7.89 -4.19
N ASP A 147 2.43 8.76 -3.63
CA ASP A 147 2.53 10.21 -3.82
C ASP A 147 3.73 10.83 -3.08
N LEU A 148 4.09 10.32 -1.89
CA LEU A 148 5.19 10.87 -1.09
C LEU A 148 6.54 10.21 -1.37
N PHE A 149 6.55 8.91 -1.68
CA PHE A 149 7.78 8.11 -1.71
C PHE A 149 8.01 7.38 -3.03
N GLY A 150 7.05 7.42 -3.97
CA GLY A 150 7.12 6.63 -5.20
C GLY A 150 7.01 5.12 -4.96
N ILE A 151 6.59 4.69 -3.77
CA ILE A 151 6.47 3.27 -3.42
C ILE A 151 5.12 2.76 -3.88
N GLN A 152 5.13 1.80 -4.80
CA GLN A 152 3.91 1.17 -5.29
C GLN A 152 3.43 0.10 -4.31
N ALA A 153 2.33 0.40 -3.63
CA ALA A 153 1.63 -0.53 -2.75
C ALA A 153 0.27 -0.93 -3.34
N ARG A 154 -0.28 -2.05 -2.88
CA ARG A 154 -1.65 -2.48 -3.23
C ARG A 154 -2.60 -2.31 -2.05
N GLY A 155 -3.51 -1.35 -2.14
CA GLY A 155 -4.59 -1.16 -1.17
C GLY A 155 -5.91 -1.73 -1.67
N GLY A 156 -6.66 -2.44 -0.83
CA GLY A 156 -8.03 -2.86 -1.17
C GLY A 156 -8.54 -4.04 -0.36
N CYS A 157 -9.79 -4.44 -0.62
CA CYS A 157 -10.41 -5.61 -0.02
C CYS A 157 -9.76 -6.90 -0.54
N ALA A 158 -9.70 -7.93 0.29
CA ALA A 158 -9.24 -9.25 -0.15
C ALA A 158 -10.25 -9.88 -1.11
N CYS A 159 -9.73 -10.53 -2.17
CA CYS A 159 -10.55 -11.34 -3.08
C CYS A 159 -11.20 -12.53 -2.34
N ALA A 160 -10.58 -13.01 -1.25
CA ALA A 160 -11.12 -14.01 -0.34
C ALA A 160 -11.94 -13.35 0.79
N GLY A 161 -13.18 -12.95 0.48
CA GLY A 161 -14.08 -12.25 1.41
C GLY A 161 -14.19 -12.89 2.81
N PRO A 162 -14.47 -14.20 2.93
CA PRO A 162 -14.59 -14.87 4.24
C PRO A 162 -13.31 -14.84 5.08
N TYR A 163 -12.14 -14.83 4.45
CA TYR A 163 -10.86 -14.68 5.16
C TYR A 163 -10.66 -13.22 5.61
N GLY A 164 -11.02 -12.26 4.74
CA GLY A 164 -11.02 -10.84 5.09
C GLY A 164 -11.94 -10.51 6.26
N HIS A 165 -13.12 -11.12 6.33
CA HIS A 165 -14.04 -10.94 7.46
C HIS A 165 -13.42 -11.42 8.77
N ARG A 166 -12.83 -12.62 8.77
CA ARG A 166 -12.15 -13.18 9.96
C ARG A 166 -10.94 -12.35 10.40
N LEU A 167 -10.19 -11.76 9.47
CA LEU A 167 -9.03 -10.93 9.80
C LEU A 167 -9.39 -9.55 10.34
N LEU A 168 -10.56 -9.03 9.97
CA LEU A 168 -11.00 -7.67 10.31
C LEU A 168 -12.17 -7.67 11.29
N ASP A 169 -12.44 -8.82 11.92
CA ASP A 169 -13.53 -9.05 12.87
C ASP A 169 -14.90 -8.55 12.34
N VAL A 170 -15.18 -8.84 11.08
CA VAL A 170 -16.47 -8.52 10.44
C VAL A 170 -17.46 -9.64 10.74
N ASP A 171 -18.39 -9.38 11.64
CA ASP A 171 -19.52 -10.27 11.92
C ASP A 171 -20.60 -10.21 10.82
N ASP A 172 -21.62 -11.06 10.96
CA ASP A 172 -22.71 -11.16 9.98
C ASP A 172 -23.51 -9.87 9.86
N THR A 173 -23.68 -9.11 10.95
CA THR A 173 -24.44 -7.86 10.94
C THR A 173 -23.70 -6.77 10.17
N ILE A 174 -22.41 -6.61 10.43
CA ILE A 174 -21.53 -5.69 9.71
C ILE A 174 -21.44 -6.12 8.25
N SER A 175 -21.34 -7.42 7.98
CA SER A 175 -21.29 -7.96 6.62
C SER A 175 -22.55 -7.61 5.81
N LEU A 176 -23.73 -7.79 6.41
CA LEU A 176 -25.01 -7.43 5.78
C LEU A 176 -25.11 -5.92 5.53
N ASN A 177 -24.65 -5.10 6.46
CA ASN A 177 -24.62 -3.64 6.31
C ASN A 177 -23.68 -3.20 5.17
N ILE A 178 -22.47 -3.76 5.11
CA ILE A 178 -21.53 -3.56 4.00
C ILE A 178 -22.17 -3.96 2.67
N ARG A 179 -22.82 -5.14 2.61
CA ARG A 179 -23.50 -5.62 1.41
C ARG A 179 -24.63 -4.67 0.98
N SER A 180 -25.41 -4.16 1.92
CA SER A 180 -26.47 -3.19 1.67
C SER A 180 -25.93 -1.89 1.09
N ALA A 181 -24.87 -1.31 1.69
CA ALA A 181 -24.22 -0.11 1.18
C ALA A 181 -23.60 -0.31 -0.22
N VAL A 182 -23.00 -1.48 -0.48
CA VAL A 182 -22.49 -1.85 -1.81
C VAL A 182 -23.62 -1.93 -2.84
N LYS A 183 -24.78 -2.50 -2.49
CA LYS A 183 -25.96 -2.52 -3.37
C LYS A 183 -26.49 -1.12 -3.69
N LYS A 184 -26.34 -0.16 -2.77
CA LYS A 184 -26.64 1.27 -3.00
C LYS A 184 -25.58 2.00 -3.86
N GLY A 185 -24.50 1.32 -4.27
CA GLY A 185 -23.44 1.89 -5.11
C GLY A 185 -22.25 2.47 -4.35
N TYR A 186 -22.16 2.27 -3.03
CA TYR A 186 -21.04 2.74 -2.22
C TYR A 186 -19.94 1.68 -2.10
N LEU A 187 -19.17 1.47 -3.18
CA LEU A 187 -18.10 0.44 -3.19
C LEU A 187 -16.94 0.78 -2.25
N GLY A 188 -16.74 2.06 -1.92
CA GLY A 188 -15.67 2.51 -1.04
C GLY A 188 -15.84 2.07 0.41
N ILE A 189 -17.01 1.56 0.81
CA ILE A 189 -17.25 1.04 2.16
C ILE A 189 -16.47 -0.26 2.44
N LYS A 190 -16.01 -0.95 1.38
CA LYS A 190 -15.40 -2.28 1.51
C LYS A 190 -14.13 -2.19 2.35
N PRO A 191 -14.05 -2.95 3.46
CA PRO A 191 -12.86 -2.94 4.29
C PRO A 191 -11.71 -3.67 3.60
N GLY A 192 -10.49 -3.31 3.98
CA GLY A 192 -9.29 -3.84 3.34
C GLY A 192 -8.03 -3.26 3.96
N TRP A 193 -6.89 -3.62 3.37
CA TRP A 193 -5.57 -3.28 3.91
C TRP A 193 -4.59 -2.91 2.80
N ALA A 194 -3.43 -2.40 3.20
CA ALA A 194 -2.32 -2.10 2.30
C ALA A 194 -1.35 -3.29 2.24
N ARG A 195 -0.68 -3.44 1.10
CA ARG A 195 0.31 -4.49 0.86
C ARG A 195 1.54 -3.95 0.16
N VAL A 196 2.69 -4.41 0.62
CA VAL A 196 4.00 -4.22 -0.05
C VAL A 196 4.70 -5.57 -0.18
N SER A 197 5.56 -5.70 -1.19
CA SER A 197 6.36 -6.90 -1.44
C SER A 197 7.84 -6.53 -1.53
N PHE A 198 8.70 -7.40 -1.00
CA PHE A 198 10.15 -7.27 -1.09
C PHE A 198 10.66 -8.33 -2.08
N PRO A 199 10.82 -7.99 -3.38
CA PRO A 199 11.36 -8.91 -4.35
C PRO A 199 12.82 -9.23 -4.05
N TYR A 200 13.27 -10.45 -4.36
CA TYR A 200 14.63 -10.91 -4.07
C TYR A 200 15.75 -10.02 -4.67
N TYR A 201 15.46 -9.33 -5.78
CA TYR A 201 16.43 -8.47 -6.47
C TYR A 201 16.44 -7.02 -5.96
N MET A 202 15.63 -6.68 -4.96
CA MET A 202 15.65 -5.37 -4.30
C MET A 202 16.99 -5.12 -3.62
N SER A 203 17.49 -3.89 -3.63
CA SER A 203 18.70 -3.54 -2.87
C SER A 203 18.40 -3.38 -1.36
N ASN A 204 19.42 -3.47 -0.51
CA ASN A 204 19.24 -3.21 0.92
C ASN A 204 18.79 -1.77 1.20
N GLU A 205 19.25 -0.82 0.39
CA GLU A 205 18.91 0.60 0.50
C GLU A 205 17.44 0.86 0.18
N GLU A 206 16.91 0.22 -0.87
CA GLU A 206 15.48 0.26 -1.20
C GLU A 206 14.64 -0.39 -0.11
N PHE A 207 15.08 -1.54 0.41
CA PHE A 207 14.40 -2.22 1.51
C PHE A 207 14.28 -1.32 2.75
N GLU A 208 15.39 -0.72 3.18
CA GLU A 208 15.41 0.20 4.32
C GLU A 208 14.56 1.45 4.07
N PHE A 209 14.57 1.98 2.85
CA PHE A 209 13.71 3.10 2.46
C PHE A 209 12.22 2.76 2.57
N VAL A 210 11.81 1.57 2.13
CA VAL A 210 10.42 1.11 2.27
C VAL A 210 10.04 1.01 3.75
N LEU A 211 10.89 0.45 4.62
CA LEU A 211 10.59 0.37 6.06
C LEU A 211 10.49 1.76 6.71
N ASN A 212 11.40 2.68 6.38
CA ASN A 212 11.34 4.06 6.84
C ASN A 212 10.04 4.76 6.40
N ALA A 213 9.59 4.52 5.16
CA ALA A 213 8.32 5.04 4.67
C ALA A 213 7.11 4.44 5.41
N LEU A 214 7.14 3.14 5.74
CA LEU A 214 6.11 2.48 6.55
C LEU A 214 6.03 3.05 7.97
N GLU A 215 7.17 3.31 8.61
CA GLU A 215 7.23 3.96 9.92
C GLU A 215 6.75 5.42 9.86
N PHE A 216 7.09 6.14 8.78
CA PHE A 216 6.57 7.47 8.53
C PHE A 216 5.04 7.49 8.46
N ILE A 217 4.43 6.62 7.64
CA ILE A 217 2.96 6.59 7.53
C ILE A 217 2.31 6.19 8.84
N ALA A 218 2.92 5.29 9.63
CA ALA A 218 2.43 4.91 10.95
C ALA A 218 2.38 6.07 11.94
N THR A 219 3.21 7.08 11.72
CA THR A 219 3.32 8.26 12.57
C THR A 219 2.47 9.42 12.05
N TYR A 220 2.52 9.69 10.74
CA TYR A 220 2.03 10.94 10.16
C TYR A 220 0.85 10.79 9.20
N ALA A 221 0.51 9.59 8.73
CA ALA A 221 -0.44 9.44 7.62
C ALA A 221 -1.82 10.05 7.89
N GLN A 222 -2.29 10.00 9.14
CA GLN A 222 -3.59 10.59 9.47
C GLN A 222 -3.66 12.09 9.15
N ARG A 223 -2.55 12.83 9.26
CA ARG A 223 -2.50 14.28 9.00
C ARG A 223 -2.79 14.61 7.54
N PHE A 224 -2.43 13.70 6.64
CA PHE A 224 -2.61 13.85 5.20
C PHE A 224 -4.06 13.66 4.76
N LEU A 225 -4.97 13.14 5.60
CA LEU A 225 -6.39 12.95 5.22
C LEU A 225 -7.05 14.24 4.69
N THR A 226 -6.63 15.41 5.18
CA THR A 226 -7.16 16.72 4.76
C THR A 226 -6.79 17.07 3.31
N LEU A 227 -5.63 16.60 2.84
CA LEU A 227 -5.11 16.83 1.50
C LEU A 227 -5.72 15.91 0.44
N TYR A 228 -6.46 14.88 0.83
CA TYR A 228 -7.04 13.94 -0.10
C TYR A 228 -8.56 14.04 -0.14
N HIS A 229 -9.13 13.79 -1.31
CA HIS A 229 -10.54 13.57 -1.52
C HIS A 229 -10.81 12.07 -1.61
N PHE A 230 -11.72 11.56 -0.77
CA PHE A 230 -12.22 10.20 -0.85
C PHE A 230 -13.54 10.17 -1.62
N ASN A 231 -13.58 9.36 -2.67
CA ASN A 231 -14.79 9.08 -3.40
C ASN A 231 -15.42 7.78 -2.86
N LEU A 232 -16.48 7.92 -2.06
CA LEU A 232 -17.14 6.80 -1.39
C LEU A 232 -17.83 5.82 -2.38
N LYS A 233 -18.22 6.28 -3.57
CA LYS A 233 -18.81 5.41 -4.60
C LYS A 233 -17.79 4.45 -5.20
N THR A 234 -16.52 4.87 -5.30
CA THR A 234 -15.46 4.09 -5.97
C THR A 234 -14.42 3.51 -5.01
N GLY A 235 -14.27 4.08 -3.81
CA GLY A 235 -13.18 3.76 -2.88
C GLY A 235 -11.87 4.49 -3.18
N ASN A 236 -11.83 5.35 -4.20
CA ASN A 236 -10.61 6.01 -4.64
C ASN A 236 -10.26 7.22 -3.79
N TRP A 237 -8.96 7.37 -3.52
CA TRP A 237 -8.37 8.54 -2.88
C TRP A 237 -7.59 9.34 -3.92
N LYS A 238 -7.84 10.65 -3.99
CA LYS A 238 -7.15 11.56 -4.92
C LYS A 238 -6.59 12.77 -4.18
N LEU A 239 -5.32 13.08 -4.43
CA LEU A 239 -4.69 14.28 -3.88
C LEU A 239 -5.38 15.55 -4.42
N LYS A 240 -5.73 16.46 -3.52
CA LYS A 240 -6.27 17.78 -3.85
C LYS A 240 -5.11 18.68 -4.31
N LYS A 241 -4.77 18.61 -5.60
CA LYS A 241 -3.61 19.31 -6.18
C LYS A 241 -3.50 20.79 -5.81
N ARG A 242 -4.62 21.53 -5.75
CA ARG A 242 -4.63 22.94 -5.34
C ARG A 242 -4.20 23.11 -3.87
N ALA A 243 -4.91 22.46 -2.95
CA ALA A 243 -4.58 22.49 -1.52
C ALA A 243 -3.13 22.03 -1.24
N TYR A 244 -2.64 21.03 -1.97
CA TYR A 244 -1.23 20.63 -1.88
C TYR A 244 -0.30 21.75 -2.34
N LYS A 245 -0.52 22.33 -3.53
CA LYS A 245 0.29 23.44 -4.05
C LYS A 245 0.29 24.63 -3.11
N ASP A 246 -0.86 25.02 -2.57
CA ASP A 246 -0.99 26.15 -1.66
C ASP A 246 -0.22 25.92 -0.35
N LEU A 247 -0.24 24.68 0.16
CA LEU A 247 0.50 24.28 1.36
C LEU A 247 2.02 24.31 1.15
N VAL A 248 2.49 23.86 -0.02
CA VAL A 248 3.93 23.77 -0.31
C VAL A 248 4.50 25.03 -0.98
N ALA A 249 3.68 25.96 -1.44
CA ALA A 249 4.14 27.21 -2.05
C ALA A 249 5.11 28.02 -1.15
N PRO A 250 4.90 28.14 0.17
CA PRO A 250 5.87 28.78 1.07
C PRO A 250 7.18 28.00 1.20
N LEU A 251 7.13 26.67 0.98
CA LEU A 251 8.31 25.82 0.98
C LEU A 251 9.05 25.90 -0.37
N ALA A 252 8.39 26.26 -1.48
CA ALA A 252 8.96 26.25 -2.82
C ALA A 252 10.24 27.08 -2.97
N GLY A 253 10.37 28.20 -2.24
CA GLY A 253 11.61 29.00 -2.17
C GLY A 253 12.81 28.26 -1.55
N ALA A 254 12.58 27.13 -0.89
CA ALA A 254 13.60 26.21 -0.36
C ALA A 254 13.70 24.88 -1.14
N PHE A 255 12.91 24.70 -2.21
CA PHE A 255 12.61 23.40 -2.84
C PHE A 255 12.91 23.32 -4.35
N GLU A 256 13.58 24.31 -4.95
CA GLU A 256 14.02 24.29 -6.38
C GLU A 256 14.90 23.08 -6.77
N ILE A 257 15.26 22.20 -5.82
CA ILE A 257 16.06 21.00 -6.07
C ILE A 257 15.20 19.79 -6.49
N ILE A 258 13.87 19.79 -6.27
CA ILE A 258 13.03 18.64 -6.67
C ILE A 258 12.51 18.83 -8.10
N GLY A 259 13.37 18.45 -9.05
CA GLY A 259 13.06 18.35 -10.46
C GLY A 259 11.78 17.55 -10.70
N VAL A 260 10.71 18.26 -11.03
CA VAL A 260 9.73 17.75 -11.97
C VAL A 260 10.47 17.68 -13.30
N GLU A 261 11.18 16.59 -13.56
CA GLU A 261 11.67 16.28 -14.89
C GLU A 261 10.44 16.10 -15.80
N GLN A 262 10.08 17.16 -16.51
CA GLN A 262 9.38 17.01 -17.77
C GLN A 262 10.28 16.17 -18.67
N GLY A 263 9.71 15.09 -19.20
CA GLY A 263 10.44 14.00 -19.82
C GLY A 263 11.50 14.48 -20.81
N ASN A 264 12.74 14.15 -20.52
CA ASN A 264 13.78 14.08 -21.52
C ASN A 264 14.53 12.76 -21.31
N SER A 265 14.34 11.85 -22.26
CA SER A 265 14.98 10.54 -22.32
C SER A 265 16.50 10.66 -22.24
N ARG A 266 17.06 10.55 -21.03
CA ARG A 266 18.48 10.29 -20.82
C ARG A 266 18.65 8.84 -20.38
N LYS A 267 19.55 8.14 -21.08
CA LYS A 267 19.92 6.73 -20.86
C LYS A 267 20.25 6.50 -19.36
N PRO A 268 19.97 5.31 -18.80
CA PRO A 268 20.27 5.04 -17.40
C PRO A 268 21.78 4.93 -17.22
N ALA A 269 22.41 6.01 -16.77
CA ALA A 269 23.72 5.94 -16.15
C ALA A 269 23.55 5.24 -14.79
N LYS A 270 24.49 4.37 -14.41
CA LYS A 270 24.53 3.72 -13.10
C LYS A 270 24.49 4.82 -12.02
N THR A 271 23.34 4.99 -11.39
CA THR A 271 23.14 5.91 -10.27
C THR A 271 24.00 5.41 -9.11
N ASN A 272 24.83 6.26 -8.52
CA ASN A 272 25.74 5.85 -7.46
C ASN A 272 24.96 5.52 -6.17
N HIS A 273 25.44 4.57 -5.37
CA HIS A 273 24.80 4.18 -4.10
C HIS A 273 24.55 5.37 -3.17
N SER A 274 25.48 6.35 -3.13
CA SER A 274 25.34 7.57 -2.34
C SER A 274 24.16 8.44 -2.79
N GLU A 275 23.93 8.56 -4.10
CA GLU A 275 22.84 9.36 -4.67
C GLU A 275 21.47 8.79 -4.31
N ILE A 276 21.33 7.46 -4.27
CA ILE A 276 20.07 6.81 -3.86
C ILE A 276 19.77 7.11 -2.39
N ILE A 277 20.77 7.01 -1.52
CA ILE A 277 20.61 7.27 -0.07
C ILE A 277 20.24 8.74 0.17
N GLU A 278 20.91 9.67 -0.50
CA GLU A 278 20.62 11.11 -0.42
C GLU A 278 19.19 11.41 -0.89
N LYS A 279 18.78 10.85 -2.02
CA LYS A 279 17.42 10.99 -2.55
C LYS A 279 16.37 10.44 -1.58
N ASN A 280 16.60 9.25 -1.02
CA ASN A 280 15.69 8.62 -0.06
C ASN A 280 15.57 9.45 1.22
N SER A 281 16.68 10.00 1.73
CA SER A 281 16.68 10.91 2.87
C SER A 281 15.89 12.19 2.58
N LEU A 282 16.03 12.75 1.37
CA LEU A 282 15.30 13.94 0.93
C LEU A 282 13.79 13.71 0.88
N TYR A 283 13.32 12.55 0.39
CA TYR A 283 11.89 12.21 0.42
C TYR A 283 11.34 12.19 1.85
N ILE A 284 12.02 11.52 2.79
CA ILE A 284 11.59 11.44 4.19
C ILE A 284 11.57 12.83 4.84
N LYS A 285 12.61 13.64 4.61
CA LYS A 285 12.70 15.01 5.15
C LYS A 285 11.57 15.89 4.63
N THR A 286 11.31 15.84 3.33
CA THR A 286 10.23 16.59 2.67
C THR A 286 8.87 16.18 3.22
N ALA A 287 8.61 14.88 3.30
CA ALA A 287 7.35 14.35 3.83
C ALA A 287 7.12 14.79 5.28
N LYS A 288 8.17 14.81 6.11
CA LYS A 288 8.11 15.34 7.49
C LYS A 288 7.79 16.82 7.54
N GLN A 289 8.40 17.64 6.68
CA GLN A 289 8.09 19.07 6.62
C GLN A 289 6.62 19.32 6.26
N ILE A 290 6.10 18.62 5.26
CA ILE A 290 4.68 18.70 4.88
C ILE A 290 3.79 18.24 6.05
N ALA A 291 4.12 17.13 6.70
CA ALA A 291 3.37 16.61 7.84
C ALA A 291 3.31 17.58 9.04
N ASN A 292 4.33 18.43 9.21
CA ASN A 292 4.39 19.42 10.27
C ASN A 292 3.50 20.65 10.00
N LEU A 293 3.18 20.92 8.72
CA LEU A 293 2.23 21.97 8.35
C LEU A 293 0.76 21.53 8.48
N LEU A 294 0.53 20.23 8.65
CA LEU A 294 -0.80 19.66 8.72
C LEU A 294 -1.28 19.47 10.16
N PRO A 295 -2.59 19.58 10.42
CA PRO A 295 -3.13 19.36 11.76
C PRO A 295 -2.84 17.93 12.23
N LYS A 296 -2.33 17.80 13.47
CA LYS A 296 -1.95 16.49 14.04
C LYS A 296 -3.12 15.51 14.09
N PHE A 297 -4.29 16.00 14.45
CA PHE A 297 -5.52 15.23 14.61
C PHE A 297 -6.64 15.87 13.78
N PRO A 298 -6.73 15.58 12.48
CA PRO A 298 -7.76 16.18 11.64
C PRO A 298 -9.16 15.67 12.01
N PRO A 299 -10.20 16.51 11.91
CA PRO A 299 -11.56 16.11 12.22
C PRO A 299 -12.03 14.98 11.29
N GLN A 300 -12.95 14.16 11.78
CA GLN A 300 -13.55 13.10 10.97
C GLN A 300 -14.35 13.70 9.82
N ARG A 301 -14.25 13.10 8.64
CA ARG A 301 -15.02 13.56 7.48
C ARG A 301 -16.51 13.29 7.68
N ARG A 302 -17.34 14.25 7.27
CA ARG A 302 -18.81 14.06 7.18
C ARG A 302 -19.13 13.08 6.06
N LEU A 303 -19.91 12.06 6.38
CA LEU A 303 -20.44 11.11 5.40
C LEU A 303 -21.78 11.63 4.87
N PRO A 304 -22.22 11.15 3.70
CA PRO A 304 -23.61 11.32 3.27
C PRO A 304 -24.59 10.86 4.35
N GLU A 305 -25.72 11.57 4.50
CA GLU A 305 -26.71 11.31 5.56
C GLU A 305 -27.34 9.90 5.47
N ASP A 306 -27.29 9.27 4.30
CA ASP A 306 -27.85 7.94 4.04
C ASP A 306 -26.93 6.77 4.43
N ILE A 307 -25.75 7.07 4.99
CA ILE A 307 -24.75 6.08 5.43
C ILE A 307 -24.45 6.26 6.90
N ASP A 308 -24.75 5.21 7.66
CA ASP A 308 -24.38 5.11 9.06
C ASP A 308 -22.85 5.10 9.23
N PRO A 309 -22.27 6.05 9.99
CA PRO A 309 -20.84 6.13 10.27
C PRO A 309 -20.24 4.87 10.93
N ASP A 310 -21.06 4.09 11.63
CA ASP A 310 -20.61 2.89 12.33
C ASP A 310 -20.32 1.73 11.38
N ILE A 311 -20.84 1.77 10.15
CA ILE A 311 -20.52 0.80 9.09
C ILE A 311 -19.07 0.94 8.61
N LEU A 312 -18.45 2.12 8.77
CA LEU A 312 -17.06 2.33 8.37
C LEU A 312 -16.10 1.74 9.38
N LEU A 313 -15.46 0.65 8.99
CA LEU A 313 -14.38 0.00 9.74
C LEU A 313 -13.04 0.74 9.66
N PHE A 314 -13.01 1.93 9.06
CA PHE A 314 -11.80 2.74 8.87
C PHE A 314 -12.11 4.23 9.01
N ARG A 315 -11.06 5.03 9.21
CA ARG A 315 -11.11 6.49 9.31
C ARG A 315 -11.09 7.14 7.92
N VAL A 316 -11.87 8.22 7.78
CA VAL A 316 -12.03 9.00 6.54
C VAL A 316 -11.92 10.49 6.81
#